data_AF-A0A349Z9B8-F1
#
_entry.id   AF-A0A349Z9B8-F1
#
_cell.length_a   1.000
_cell.length_b   1.000
_cell.length_c   1.000
_cell.angle_alpha   90.00
_cell.angle_beta   90.00
_cell.angle_gamma   90.00
#
_symmetry.space_group_name_H-M   'P 1'
#
loop_
_entity.id
_entity.type
_entity.pdbx_description
1 polymer ?
#
loop_
_entity_poly.entity_id
_entity_poly.type
_entity_poly.pdbx_seq_one_letter_code
_entity_poly.pdbx_strand_id
1 'polypeptide(L)'
;ENILSALKHFPGHGDTHTDSHTGLPRVDHDLATVEAVDLLPFRYAIEQGQAPAMIMTAHIQYPLLDDTRFKALDGEDTLVPATLSHKILTGILRNKMGYEGLIVTDALDMAGIAHY
;
A
#
# COMPACT_ATOMS: atom_id res chain seq x y z
N GLU A 1 20.59 -20.07 -3.80
CA GLU A 1 20.43 -18.64 -4.13
C GLU A 1 20.21 -17.86 -2.84
N ASN A 2 21.01 -16.84 -2.55
CA ASN A 2 20.90 -15.99 -1.35
C ASN A 2 20.35 -14.60 -1.73
N ILE A 3 19.15 -14.56 -2.30
CA ILE A 3 18.50 -13.32 -2.76
C ILE A 3 17.25 -13.07 -1.92
N LEU A 4 17.14 -11.87 -1.34
CA LEU A 4 15.92 -11.42 -0.67
C LEU A 4 14.96 -10.84 -1.72
N SER A 5 13.69 -11.27 -1.68
CA SER A 5 12.64 -10.78 -2.57
C SER A 5 11.70 -9.78 -1.88
N ALA A 6 11.08 -8.91 -2.68
CA ALA A 6 10.03 -8.01 -2.24
C ALA A 6 8.75 -8.24 -3.07
N LEU A 7 7.63 -8.53 -2.42
CA LEU A 7 6.32 -8.48 -3.07
C LEU A 7 5.82 -7.03 -3.09
N LYS A 8 5.31 -6.58 -4.23
CA LYS A 8 4.97 -5.18 -4.46
C LYS A 8 3.84 -5.00 -5.48
N HIS A 9 3.07 -3.92 -5.44
CA HIS A 9 3.12 -2.83 -4.44
C HIS A 9 1.87 -2.93 -3.56
N PHE A 10 2.06 -3.12 -2.25
CA PHE A 10 0.98 -3.27 -1.27
C PHE A 10 0.25 -1.93 -1.06
N PRO A 11 -1.09 -1.89 -0.90
CA PRO A 11 -2.05 -2.99 -0.85
C PRO A 11 -2.54 -3.51 -2.22
N GLY A 12 -2.11 -2.87 -3.31
CA GLY A 12 -2.49 -3.19 -4.68
C GLY A 12 -2.35 -1.95 -5.56
N HIS A 13 -1.74 -2.08 -6.73
CA HIS A 13 -1.58 -0.99 -7.71
C HIS A 13 -2.13 -1.39 -9.10
N GLY A 14 -2.75 -2.57 -9.20
CA GLY A 14 -3.13 -3.20 -10.47
C GLY A 14 -4.29 -2.52 -11.19
N ASP A 15 -5.16 -1.81 -10.47
CA ASP A 15 -6.31 -1.09 -11.04
C ASP A 15 -6.21 0.42 -10.79
N THR A 16 -5.13 1.02 -11.28
CA THR A 16 -4.93 2.46 -11.22
C THR A 16 -4.81 3.04 -12.61
N HIS A 17 -5.40 4.21 -12.82
CA HIS A 17 -5.27 4.97 -14.06
C HIS A 17 -4.24 6.10 -13.97
N THR A 18 -3.65 6.31 -12.79
CA THR A 18 -2.65 7.34 -12.51
C THR A 18 -1.34 6.67 -12.11
N ASP A 19 -0.22 7.17 -12.65
CA ASP A 19 1.13 6.75 -12.26
C ASP A 19 1.59 7.51 -11.01
N SER A 20 1.98 6.78 -9.96
CA SER A 20 2.45 7.32 -8.68
C SER A 20 3.77 8.10 -8.78
N HIS A 21 4.53 7.93 -9.86
CA HIS A 21 5.69 8.77 -10.15
C HIS A 21 5.30 10.20 -10.56
N THR A 22 4.06 10.39 -11.05
CA THR A 22 3.58 11.66 -11.62
C THR A 22 2.46 12.32 -10.83
N GLY A 23 1.82 11.59 -9.91
CA GLY A 23 0.74 12.09 -9.06
C GLY A 23 0.41 11.10 -7.96
N LEU A 24 -0.72 11.29 -7.29
CA LEU A 24 -1.20 10.41 -6.23
C LEU A 24 -2.40 9.58 -6.69
N PRO A 25 -2.22 8.28 -7.00
CA PRO A 25 -3.31 7.41 -7.42
C PRO A 25 -4.27 7.11 -6.27
N ARG A 26 -5.50 6.75 -6.63
CA ARG A 26 -6.56 6.35 -5.71
C ARG A 26 -7.30 5.15 -6.27
N VAL A 27 -7.62 4.20 -5.40
CA VAL A 27 -8.48 3.04 -5.69
C VAL A 27 -9.75 3.16 -4.85
N ASP A 28 -10.89 3.14 -5.52
CA ASP A 28 -12.23 3.29 -4.93
C ASP A 28 -13.02 1.96 -4.90
N HIS A 29 -12.33 0.83 -4.97
CA HIS A 29 -12.90 -0.50 -4.80
C HIS A 29 -13.65 -0.63 -3.47
N ASP A 30 -14.80 -1.31 -3.48
CA ASP A 30 -15.48 -1.73 -2.26
C ASP A 30 -14.64 -2.73 -1.45
N LEU A 31 -14.93 -2.86 -0.15
CA LEU A 31 -14.16 -3.74 0.74
C LEU A 31 -14.13 -5.20 0.26
N ALA A 32 -15.22 -5.69 -0.35
CA ALA A 32 -15.29 -7.05 -0.85
C ALA A 32 -14.29 -7.27 -2.01
N THR A 33 -14.20 -6.31 -2.93
CA THR A 33 -13.25 -6.32 -4.05
C THR A 33 -11.83 -6.16 -3.54
N VAL A 34 -11.58 -5.24 -2.60
CA VAL A 34 -10.26 -5.07 -1.98
C VAL A 34 -9.77 -6.38 -1.34
N GLU A 35 -10.62 -7.09 -0.60
CA GLU A 35 -10.26 -8.37 0.03
C GLU A 35 -10.10 -9.52 -0.97
N ALA A 36 -10.97 -9.59 -1.98
CA ALA A 36 -10.99 -10.69 -2.94
C ALA A 36 -10.00 -10.54 -4.10
N VAL A 37 -9.53 -9.33 -4.38
CA VAL A 37 -8.67 -9.02 -5.54
C VAL A 37 -7.35 -8.39 -5.10
N ASP A 38 -7.40 -7.20 -4.49
CA ASP A 38 -6.20 -6.39 -4.27
C ASP A 38 -5.28 -7.02 -3.21
N LEU A 39 -5.86 -7.38 -2.07
CA LEU A 39 -5.15 -7.97 -0.93
C LEU A 39 -4.90 -9.47 -1.07
N LEU A 40 -5.64 -10.15 -1.95
CA LEU A 40 -5.62 -11.61 -2.07
C LEU A 40 -4.22 -12.17 -2.36
N PRO A 41 -3.42 -11.64 -3.32
CA PRO A 41 -2.08 -12.16 -3.60
C PRO A 41 -1.14 -12.05 -2.39
N PHE A 42 -1.22 -10.94 -1.64
CA PHE A 42 -0.39 -10.72 -0.44
C PHE A 42 -0.78 -11.68 0.67
N ARG A 43 -2.08 -11.77 0.95
CA ARG A 43 -2.62 -12.69 1.96
C ARG A 43 -2.24 -14.13 1.65
N TYR A 44 -2.39 -14.56 0.39
CA TYR A 44 -2.01 -15.89 -0.06
C TYR A 44 -0.51 -16.17 0.16
N ALA A 45 0.37 -15.24 -0.24
CA ALA A 45 1.81 -15.40 -0.05
C ALA A 45 2.20 -15.55 1.44
N ILE A 46 1.54 -14.80 2.33
CA ILE A 46 1.79 -14.83 3.78
C ILE A 46 1.26 -16.13 4.40
N GLU A 47 0.01 -16.52 4.11
CA GLU A 47 -0.65 -17.68 4.70
C GLU A 47 0.00 -19.02 4.30
N GLN A 48 0.58 -19.12 3.10
CA GLN A 48 1.24 -20.34 2.63
C GLN A 48 2.62 -20.58 3.25
N GLY A 49 3.05 -19.73 4.20
CA GLY A 49 4.39 -19.80 4.80
C GLY A 49 5.52 -19.48 3.79
N GLN A 50 5.16 -18.88 2.65
CA GLN A 50 6.06 -18.48 1.56
C GLN A 50 6.19 -16.95 1.52
N ALA A 51 6.01 -16.30 2.67
CA ALA A 51 6.07 -14.86 2.78
C ALA A 51 7.44 -14.36 2.25
N PRO A 52 7.47 -13.37 1.36
CA PRO A 52 8.72 -12.79 0.90
C PRO A 52 9.45 -12.13 2.07
N ALA A 53 10.77 -12.01 1.94
CA ALA A 53 11.59 -11.32 2.93
C ALA A 53 11.12 -9.88 3.18
N MET A 54 10.60 -9.24 2.13
CA MET A 54 10.10 -7.87 2.15
C MET A 54 8.72 -7.74 1.50
N ILE A 55 7.94 -6.76 1.95
CA ILE A 55 6.77 -6.24 1.23
C ILE A 55 6.97 -4.75 1.03
N MET A 56 6.86 -4.30 -0.22
CA MET A 56 6.97 -2.90 -0.59
C MET A 56 5.58 -2.27 -0.71
N THR A 57 5.35 -1.16 -0.03
CA THR A 57 4.09 -0.39 -0.08
C THR A 57 4.09 0.61 -1.24
N ALA A 58 2.90 0.93 -1.76
CA ALA A 58 2.68 1.96 -2.78
C ALA A 58 2.18 3.28 -2.21
N HIS A 59 2.50 4.36 -2.91
CA HIS A 59 1.96 5.70 -2.65
C HIS A 59 0.58 5.81 -3.29
N ILE A 60 -0.41 5.15 -2.70
CA ILE A 60 -1.77 5.04 -3.25
C ILE A 60 -2.82 5.23 -2.16
N GLN A 61 -3.91 5.93 -2.48
CA GLN A 61 -5.03 6.13 -1.57
C GLN A 61 -6.03 4.98 -1.66
N TYR A 62 -6.41 4.44 -0.51
CA TYR A 62 -7.48 3.44 -0.35
C TYR A 62 -8.48 3.94 0.70
N PRO A 63 -9.48 4.76 0.32
CA PRO A 63 -10.36 5.44 1.29
C PRO A 63 -11.14 4.49 2.19
N LEU A 64 -11.48 3.29 1.69
CA LEU A 64 -12.19 2.28 2.47
C LEU A 64 -11.29 1.48 3.41
N LEU A 65 -9.96 1.52 3.24
CA LEU A 65 -9.01 0.95 4.19
C LEU A 65 -8.51 1.99 5.20
N ASP A 66 -8.29 3.22 4.74
CA ASP A 66 -7.96 4.36 5.59
C ASP A 66 -8.50 5.67 5.00
N ASP A 67 -9.45 6.27 5.72
CA ASP A 67 -10.08 7.55 5.42
C ASP A 67 -9.38 8.75 6.08
N THR A 68 -8.25 8.53 6.77
CA THR A 68 -7.48 9.59 7.42
C THR A 68 -7.01 10.61 6.40
N ARG A 69 -7.18 11.90 6.72
CA ARG A 69 -6.73 13.01 5.88
C ARG A 69 -5.64 13.81 6.58
N PHE A 70 -4.77 14.41 5.78
CA PHE A 70 -3.77 15.38 6.21
C PHE A 70 -3.79 16.59 5.28
N LYS A 71 -3.25 17.72 5.75
CA LYS A 71 -3.02 18.89 4.90
C LYS A 71 -1.74 18.68 4.11
N ALA A 72 -1.90 18.61 2.80
CA ALA A 72 -0.80 18.43 1.87
C ALA A 72 -0.04 19.74 1.61
N LEU A 73 1.13 19.64 0.97
CA LEU A 73 1.98 20.77 0.58
C LEU A 73 1.30 21.72 -0.41
N ASP A 74 0.39 21.19 -1.23
CA ASP A 74 -0.47 21.98 -2.12
C ASP A 74 -1.60 22.73 -1.38
N GLY A 75 -1.77 22.49 -0.07
CA GLY A 75 -2.78 23.10 0.79
C GLY A 75 -4.11 22.34 0.84
N GLU A 76 -4.28 21.31 0.03
CA GLU A 76 -5.51 20.52 -0.05
C GLU A 76 -5.60 19.52 1.10
N ASP A 77 -6.83 19.16 1.48
CA ASP A 77 -7.06 18.03 2.37
C ASP A 77 -6.91 16.73 1.57
N THR A 78 -5.85 15.97 1.83
CA THR A 78 -5.47 14.80 1.04
C THR A 78 -5.61 13.54 1.89
N LEU A 79 -6.12 12.46 1.30
CA LEU A 79 -6.17 11.15 1.99
C LEU A 79 -4.75 10.61 2.13
N VAL A 80 -4.47 10.02 3.28
CA VAL A 80 -3.17 9.41 3.55
C VAL A 80 -2.91 8.28 2.53
N PRO A 81 -1.77 8.27 1.84
CA PRO A 81 -1.39 7.15 1.00
C PRO A 81 -1.06 5.92 1.87
N ALA A 82 -1.19 4.72 1.30
CA ALA A 82 -0.92 3.48 1.99
C ALA A 82 0.48 3.43 2.63
N THR A 83 1.49 4.00 1.95
CA THR A 83 2.86 4.13 2.49
C THR A 83 2.94 4.89 3.82
N LEU A 84 2.03 5.82 4.09
CA LEU A 84 1.99 6.64 5.31
C LEU A 84 0.88 6.21 6.28
N SER A 85 0.08 5.22 5.91
CA SER A 85 -1.09 4.80 6.70
C SER A 85 -0.73 3.77 7.76
N HIS A 86 -0.87 4.16 9.04
CA HIS A 86 -0.76 3.22 10.15
C HIS A 86 -1.87 2.16 10.12
N LYS A 87 -3.10 2.50 9.68
CA LYS A 87 -4.21 1.54 9.59
C LYS A 87 -3.89 0.45 8.57
N ILE A 88 -3.31 0.80 7.42
CA ILE A 88 -2.96 -0.14 6.36
C ILE A 88 -1.70 -0.94 6.72
N LEU A 89 -0.60 -0.29 7.09
CA LEU A 89 0.68 -1.00 7.32
C LEU A 89 0.69 -1.80 8.63
N THR A 90 0.21 -1.21 9.73
CA THR A 90 0.20 -1.89 11.03
C THR A 90 -1.11 -2.64 11.23
N GLY A 91 -2.25 -1.99 11.01
CA GLY A 91 -3.55 -2.61 11.27
C GLY A 91 -3.85 -3.80 10.35
N ILE A 92 -3.60 -3.64 9.06
CA ILE A 92 -3.90 -4.70 8.07
C ILE A 92 -2.69 -5.61 7.87
N LEU A 93 -1.56 -5.09 7.37
CA LEU A 93 -0.45 -5.95 6.96
C LEU A 93 0.23 -6.65 8.15
N ARG A 94 0.62 -5.90 9.18
CA ARG A 94 1.27 -6.47 10.37
C ARG A 94 0.28 -7.31 11.18
N ASN A 95 -0.85 -6.74 11.59
CA ASN A 95 -1.73 -7.36 12.58
C ASN A 95 -2.76 -8.32 11.96
N LYS A 96 -3.57 -7.87 10.99
CA LYS A 96 -4.64 -8.71 10.40
C LYS A 96 -4.07 -9.86 9.55
N MET A 97 -3.03 -9.59 8.76
CA MET A 97 -2.40 -10.59 7.88
C MET A 97 -1.23 -11.33 8.55
N GLY A 98 -0.72 -10.85 9.68
CA GLY A 98 0.38 -11.52 10.40
C GLY A 98 1.72 -11.49 9.67
N TYR A 99 1.97 -10.46 8.85
CA TYR A 99 3.26 -10.35 8.16
C TYR A 99 4.38 -9.95 9.13
N GLU A 100 5.35 -10.82 9.36
CA GLU A 100 6.47 -10.56 10.30
C GLU A 100 7.76 -10.08 9.61
N GLY A 101 7.78 -9.98 8.28
CA GLY A 101 8.96 -9.53 7.52
C GLY A 101 9.16 -8.01 7.49
N LEU A 102 10.08 -7.58 6.63
CA LEU A 102 10.43 -6.18 6.45
C LEU A 102 9.38 -5.47 5.59
N ILE A 103 8.83 -4.37 6.10
CA ILE A 103 8.00 -3.45 5.30
C ILE A 103 8.91 -2.34 4.81
N VAL A 104 8.95 -2.13 3.50
CA VAL A 104 9.78 -1.10 2.86
C VAL A 104 8.89 -0.16 2.03
N THR A 105 9.21 1.12 2.00
CA THR A 105 8.47 2.07 1.15
C THR A 105 8.87 1.91 -0.30
N ASP A 106 8.00 2.32 -1.23
CA ASP A 106 8.48 2.74 -2.55
C ASP A 106 9.33 4.03 -2.43
N ALA A 107 9.90 4.50 -3.53
CA ALA A 107 10.80 5.64 -3.55
C ALA A 107 10.08 6.92 -3.04
N LEU A 108 10.59 7.52 -1.96
CA LEU A 108 9.92 8.65 -1.28
C LEU A 108 10.02 9.98 -2.05
N ASP A 109 10.86 10.05 -3.07
CA ASP A 109 11.01 11.18 -3.98
C ASP A 109 9.98 11.20 -5.13
N MET A 110 9.13 10.16 -5.24
CA MET A 110 8.03 10.12 -6.19
C MET A 110 6.99 11.21 -5.91
N ALA A 111 6.40 11.77 -6.97
CA ALA A 111 5.46 12.89 -6.87
C ALA A 111 4.26 12.61 -5.96
N GLY A 112 3.77 11.37 -5.90
CA GLY A 112 2.68 10.96 -4.99
C GLY A 112 2.98 11.12 -3.50
N ILE A 113 4.24 11.39 -3.13
CA ILE A 113 4.66 11.75 -1.78
C ILE A 113 5.32 13.13 -1.77
N ALA A 114 6.32 13.37 -2.61
CA ALA A 114 7.14 14.59 -2.51
C ALA A 114 6.36 15.89 -2.79
N HIS A 115 5.21 15.81 -3.45
CA HIS A 115 4.39 16.97 -3.82
C HIS A 115 3.09 17.11 -3.00
N TYR A 116 2.77 16.12 -2.15
CA TYR A 116 1.56 16.07 -1.33
C TYR A 116 1.92 16.04 0.16
#